data_AF-A0A3D5A1X0-F1
#
_entry.id   AF-A0A3D5A1X0-F1
#
_cell.length_a   1.000
_cell.length_b   1.000
_cell.length_c   1.000
_cell.angle_alpha   90.00
_cell.angle_beta   90.00
_cell.angle_gamma   90.00
#
_symmetry.space_group_name_H-M   'P 1'
#
loop_
_entity.id
_entity.type
_entity.pdbx_description
1 polymer ?
#
loop_
_entity_poly.entity_id
_entity_poly.type
_entity_poly.pdbx_seq_one_letter_code
_entity_poly.pdbx_strand_id
1 'polypeptide(L)'
;MAADAQMLGATDAHSLDEHSLADEIERRKARYDHWVDVYWTDLIPFAHGVRFFGQFYNDAVTPEDPYEFVELLAGGGFESTRRNQLLLRMAELLRADPTLAGAVETGEADGSGEFSALLDDYLDRFGDVTRETMDRSVGRRLIADLALRMAHRPDGPQATRDGAGALESRFLERFAEADRAYASSVLELARASYRMRDDDNIYLARVEAPLTAAVVEARRRLEPRVGASGEEIDVEQLVRALREPGFLPSAPPAREAAPEPAHRVAARQLVGQPAGPGIAAGPARVVTQSRQLFEFREGEVLVCDAVEPDMTLVVPLAAGVVERRGGMLIHGAIIAREYGLPCVTGVPDVTALVADGDHLTVDGHLGIVVIDRRGHAVG
;
A
#
# COMPACT_ATOMS: atom_id res chain seq x y z
N MET A 1 -8.17 -15.19 -8.79
CA MET A 1 -8.31 -13.73 -8.59
C MET A 1 -8.31 -12.97 -9.90
N ALA A 2 -7.21 -12.90 -10.67
CA ALA A 2 -7.14 -12.05 -11.86
C ALA A 2 -8.27 -12.29 -12.88
N ALA A 3 -8.61 -13.55 -13.19
CA ALA A 3 -9.73 -13.89 -14.06
C ALA A 3 -11.09 -13.45 -13.50
N ASP A 4 -11.28 -13.55 -12.17
CA ASP A 4 -12.51 -13.08 -11.53
C ASP A 4 -12.60 -11.56 -11.55
N ALA A 5 -11.51 -10.85 -11.25
CA ALA A 5 -11.48 -9.39 -11.33
C ALA A 5 -11.90 -8.91 -12.72
N GLN A 6 -11.37 -9.55 -13.78
CA GLN A 6 -11.75 -9.24 -15.17
C GLN A 6 -13.23 -9.56 -15.45
N MET A 7 -13.72 -10.71 -14.99
CA MET A 7 -15.12 -11.11 -15.15
C MET A 7 -16.09 -10.16 -14.42
N LEU A 8 -15.77 -9.79 -13.18
CA LEU A 8 -16.59 -8.89 -12.37
C LEU A 8 -16.58 -7.45 -12.93
N GLY A 9 -15.46 -7.01 -13.51
CA GLY A 9 -15.35 -5.70 -14.16
C GLY A 9 -15.97 -5.62 -15.56
N ALA A 10 -16.35 -6.74 -16.18
CA ALA A 10 -16.91 -6.75 -17.54
C ALA A 10 -18.35 -6.19 -17.61
N THR A 11 -19.06 -6.16 -16.48
CA THR A 11 -20.42 -5.62 -16.40
C THR A 11 -20.39 -4.18 -15.89
N ASP A 12 -20.90 -3.24 -16.69
CA ASP A 12 -21.03 -1.84 -16.28
C ASP A 12 -22.21 -1.66 -15.32
N ALA A 13 -21.92 -1.30 -14.06
CA ALA A 13 -22.91 -1.09 -13.02
C ALA A 13 -23.86 0.07 -13.32
N HIS A 14 -23.42 1.09 -14.06
CA HIS A 14 -24.26 2.25 -14.39
C HIS A 14 -25.40 1.90 -15.36
N SER A 15 -25.21 0.84 -16.16
CA SER A 15 -26.20 0.38 -17.15
C SER A 15 -27.35 -0.46 -16.58
N LEU A 16 -27.22 -0.93 -15.34
CA LEU A 16 -28.17 -1.85 -14.69
C LEU A 16 -29.35 -1.09 -14.07
N ASP A 17 -30.53 -1.70 -13.96
CA ASP A 17 -31.63 -1.20 -13.11
C ASP A 17 -31.38 -1.47 -11.62
N GLU A 18 -32.23 -0.97 -10.70
CA GLU A 18 -32.02 -1.14 -9.25
C GLU A 18 -31.98 -2.61 -8.79
N HIS A 19 -32.85 -3.47 -9.34
CA HIS A 19 -32.88 -4.89 -8.95
C HIS A 19 -31.67 -5.63 -9.53
N SER A 20 -31.36 -5.42 -10.80
CA SER A 20 -30.19 -6.00 -11.46
C SER A 20 -28.87 -5.54 -10.80
N LEU A 21 -28.79 -4.29 -10.36
CA LEU A 21 -27.65 -3.76 -9.61
C LEU A 21 -27.51 -4.44 -8.24
N ALA A 22 -28.63 -4.71 -7.54
CA ALA A 22 -28.62 -5.43 -6.28
C ALA A 22 -28.07 -6.86 -6.45
N ASP A 23 -28.53 -7.59 -7.47
CA ASP A 23 -28.05 -8.93 -7.81
C ASP A 23 -26.56 -8.94 -8.18
N GLU A 24 -26.12 -7.90 -8.90
CA GLU A 24 -24.73 -7.70 -9.28
C GLU A 24 -23.83 -7.47 -8.04
N ILE A 25 -24.26 -6.65 -7.10
CA ILE A 25 -23.54 -6.39 -5.84
C ILE A 25 -23.41 -7.67 -5.01
N GLU A 26 -24.49 -8.44 -4.85
CA GLU A 26 -24.44 -9.72 -4.13
C GLU A 26 -23.46 -10.70 -4.77
N ARG A 27 -23.47 -10.81 -6.11
CA ARG A 27 -22.54 -11.70 -6.83
C ARG A 27 -21.08 -11.26 -6.65
N ARG A 28 -20.81 -9.95 -6.81
CA ARG A 28 -19.46 -9.38 -6.63
C ARG A 28 -18.98 -9.58 -5.18
N LYS A 29 -19.85 -9.33 -4.20
CA LYS A 29 -19.57 -9.53 -2.78
C LYS A 29 -19.28 -10.98 -2.45
N ALA A 30 -20.10 -11.92 -2.90
CA ALA A 30 -19.85 -13.34 -2.65
C ALA A 30 -18.50 -13.80 -3.22
N ARG A 31 -18.10 -13.27 -4.39
CA ARG A 31 -16.80 -13.58 -4.98
C ARG A 31 -15.65 -12.93 -4.23
N TYR A 32 -15.80 -11.69 -3.78
CA TYR A 32 -14.84 -11.01 -2.92
C TYR A 32 -14.66 -11.75 -1.59
N ASP A 33 -15.75 -12.06 -0.88
CA ASP A 33 -15.73 -12.76 0.41
C ASP A 33 -15.03 -14.13 0.29
N HIS A 34 -15.27 -14.87 -0.80
CA HIS A 34 -14.53 -16.10 -1.08
C HIS A 34 -13.02 -15.88 -1.19
N TRP A 35 -12.57 -14.83 -1.90
CA TRP A 35 -11.15 -14.53 -2.01
C TRP A 35 -10.54 -13.97 -0.73
N VAL A 36 -11.32 -13.26 0.10
CA VAL A 36 -10.92 -12.88 1.46
C VAL A 36 -10.70 -14.12 2.32
N ASP A 37 -11.59 -15.11 2.25
CA ASP A 37 -11.45 -16.37 2.98
C ASP A 37 -10.19 -17.14 2.55
N VAL A 38 -9.97 -17.30 1.24
CA VAL A 38 -8.74 -17.90 0.68
C VAL A 38 -7.49 -17.12 1.10
N TYR A 39 -7.57 -15.78 1.09
CA TYR A 39 -6.48 -14.92 1.51
C TYR A 39 -6.05 -15.19 2.96
N TRP A 40 -7.01 -15.24 3.89
CA TRP A 40 -6.71 -15.51 5.29
C TRP A 40 -6.32 -16.96 5.57
N THR A 41 -6.96 -17.92 4.90
CA THR A 41 -6.79 -19.35 5.17
C THR A 41 -5.54 -19.93 4.50
N ASP A 42 -5.22 -19.51 3.29
CA ASP A 42 -4.16 -20.11 2.49
C ASP A 42 -3.00 -19.15 2.25
N LEU A 43 -3.27 -17.90 1.87
CA LEU A 43 -2.24 -16.99 1.38
C LEU A 43 -1.39 -16.40 2.51
N ILE A 44 -2.02 -15.94 3.59
CA ILE A 44 -1.31 -15.44 4.77
C ILE A 44 -0.39 -16.52 5.37
N PRO A 45 -0.85 -17.78 5.59
CA PRO A 45 0.04 -18.86 6.03
C PRO A 45 1.18 -19.14 5.03
N PHE A 46 0.89 -19.14 3.73
CA PHE A 46 1.93 -19.33 2.71
C PHE A 46 2.95 -18.19 2.70
N ALA A 47 2.51 -16.95 2.89
CA ALA A 47 3.34 -15.74 2.99
C ALA A 47 4.29 -15.75 4.20
N HIS A 48 3.96 -16.49 5.26
CA HIS A 48 4.89 -16.73 6.38
C HIS A 48 6.11 -17.57 5.98
N GLY A 49 6.08 -18.27 4.84
CA GLY A 49 7.20 -19.03 4.28
C GLY A 49 8.49 -18.21 4.16
N VAL A 50 8.38 -16.91 3.87
CA VAL A 50 9.50 -15.96 3.85
C VAL A 50 10.25 -15.91 5.17
N ARG A 51 9.52 -15.94 6.30
CA ARG A 51 10.13 -15.90 7.64
C ARG A 51 10.90 -17.20 7.93
N PHE A 52 10.33 -18.34 7.56
CA PHE A 52 10.98 -19.63 7.71
C PHE A 52 12.20 -19.75 6.81
N PHE A 53 12.13 -19.22 5.60
CA PHE A 53 13.30 -19.14 4.72
C PHE A 53 14.39 -18.25 5.31
N GLY A 54 14.04 -17.08 5.88
CA GLY A 54 15.01 -16.22 6.54
C GLY A 54 15.77 -16.93 7.67
N GLN A 55 15.06 -17.72 8.48
CA GLN A 55 15.69 -18.57 9.51
C GLN A 55 16.62 -19.62 8.88
N PHE A 56 16.13 -20.36 7.88
CA PHE A 56 16.91 -21.37 7.17
C PHE A 56 18.16 -20.79 6.51
N TYR A 57 18.05 -19.61 5.88
CA TYR A 57 19.14 -18.89 5.26
C TYR A 57 20.18 -18.46 6.31
N ASN A 58 19.74 -17.86 7.41
CA ASN A 58 20.64 -17.37 8.46
C ASN A 58 21.39 -18.51 9.15
N ASP A 59 20.74 -19.65 9.38
CA ASP A 59 21.37 -20.85 9.93
C ASP A 59 22.43 -21.42 8.96
N ALA A 60 22.17 -21.40 7.65
CA ALA A 60 23.08 -21.93 6.64
C ALA A 60 24.26 -20.99 6.33
N VAL A 61 23.98 -19.70 6.12
CA VAL A 61 24.93 -18.70 5.59
C VAL A 61 25.65 -17.96 6.70
N THR A 62 25.04 -17.81 7.88
CA THR A 62 25.56 -17.01 9.00
C THR A 62 26.02 -15.61 8.56
N PRO A 63 25.12 -14.80 7.97
CA PRO A 63 25.50 -13.52 7.39
C PRO A 63 25.74 -12.44 8.45
N GLU A 64 26.48 -11.39 8.06
CA GLU A 64 26.64 -10.20 8.91
C GLU A 64 25.32 -9.43 9.04
N ASP A 65 24.57 -9.29 7.94
CA ASP A 65 23.19 -8.81 7.93
C ASP A 65 22.22 -10.00 7.85
N PRO A 66 21.45 -10.30 8.92
CA PRO A 66 20.47 -11.40 8.92
C PRO A 66 19.27 -11.17 7.98
N TYR A 67 19.23 -10.06 7.25
CA TYR A 67 18.14 -9.70 6.35
C TYR A 67 18.55 -9.59 4.88
N GLU A 68 19.83 -9.78 4.54
CA GLU A 68 20.30 -9.76 3.15
C GLU A 68 19.58 -10.79 2.25
N PHE A 69 19.00 -11.85 2.86
CA PHE A 69 18.19 -12.83 2.13
C PHE A 69 16.98 -12.22 1.43
N VAL A 70 16.50 -11.05 1.87
CA VAL A 70 15.40 -10.34 1.21
C VAL A 70 15.81 -9.94 -0.22
N GLU A 71 17.05 -9.49 -0.42
CA GLU A 71 17.58 -9.18 -1.76
C GLU A 71 17.67 -10.44 -2.64
N LEU A 72 18.03 -11.57 -2.05
CA LEU A 72 18.03 -12.87 -2.73
C LEU A 72 16.63 -13.29 -3.20
N LEU A 73 15.59 -13.00 -2.39
CA LEU A 73 14.20 -13.27 -2.75
C LEU A 73 13.64 -12.23 -3.75
N ALA A 74 14.15 -10.99 -3.71
CA ALA A 74 13.63 -9.86 -4.50
C ALA A 74 13.86 -9.99 -6.03
N GLY A 75 14.68 -10.94 -6.48
CA GLY A 75 14.91 -11.21 -7.91
C GLY A 75 13.68 -11.72 -8.70
N GLY A 76 12.53 -11.94 -8.05
CA GLY A 76 11.36 -12.63 -8.60
C GLY A 76 10.36 -11.81 -9.44
N GLY A 77 10.57 -10.50 -9.63
CA GLY A 77 9.71 -9.65 -10.47
C GLY A 77 8.28 -9.46 -9.94
N PHE A 78 8.13 -8.75 -8.82
CA PHE A 78 6.84 -8.46 -8.18
C PHE A 78 5.99 -7.44 -8.95
N GLU A 79 4.67 -7.51 -8.79
CA GLU A 79 3.74 -6.54 -9.35
C GLU A 79 3.87 -5.17 -8.67
N SER A 80 4.18 -5.11 -7.36
CA SER A 80 4.49 -3.83 -6.67
C SER A 80 5.72 -3.13 -7.27
N THR A 81 6.77 -3.91 -7.59
CA THR A 81 7.99 -3.41 -8.21
C THR A 81 7.70 -2.91 -9.61
N ARG A 82 6.90 -3.65 -10.38
CA ARG A 82 6.48 -3.23 -11.72
C ARG A 82 5.67 -1.93 -11.68
N ARG A 83 4.73 -1.81 -10.74
CA ARG A 83 3.96 -0.58 -10.50
C ARG A 83 4.88 0.60 -10.18
N ASN A 84 5.84 0.41 -9.28
CA ASN A 84 6.80 1.44 -8.90
C ASN A 84 7.74 1.80 -10.07
N GLN A 85 8.11 0.83 -10.91
CA GLN A 85 8.88 1.08 -12.13
C GLN A 85 8.12 1.91 -13.16
N LEU A 86 6.81 1.69 -13.34
CA LEU A 86 5.99 2.54 -14.21
C LEU A 86 5.96 3.99 -13.70
N LEU A 87 5.82 4.20 -12.38
CA LEU A 87 5.86 5.55 -11.78
C LEU A 87 7.21 6.23 -11.97
N LEU A 88 8.30 5.52 -11.72
CA LEU A 88 9.65 6.03 -11.94
C LEU A 88 9.89 6.37 -13.41
N ARG A 89 9.42 5.52 -14.34
CA ARG A 89 9.53 5.78 -15.77
C ARG A 89 8.72 7.01 -16.19
N MET A 90 7.52 7.19 -15.65
CA MET A 90 6.72 8.39 -15.87
C MET A 90 7.44 9.65 -15.32
N ALA A 91 8.04 9.56 -14.13
CA ALA A 91 8.84 10.63 -13.55
C ALA A 91 10.08 10.98 -14.39
N GLU A 92 10.78 9.98 -14.95
CA GLU A 92 11.90 10.19 -15.89
C GLU A 92 11.48 10.97 -17.13
N LEU A 93 10.34 10.61 -17.74
CA LEU A 93 9.81 11.31 -18.91
C LEU A 93 9.49 12.78 -18.58
N LEU A 94 8.87 13.03 -17.43
CA LEU A 94 8.56 14.40 -16.98
C LEU A 94 9.83 15.21 -16.68
N ARG A 95 10.87 14.58 -16.12
CA ARG A 95 12.16 15.22 -15.86
C ARG A 95 12.89 15.59 -17.16
N ALA A 96 12.75 14.76 -18.19
CA ALA A 96 13.39 14.96 -19.49
C ALA A 96 12.68 15.99 -20.38
N ASP A 97 11.38 16.21 -20.19
CA ASP A 97 10.56 17.14 -20.99
C ASP A 97 9.80 18.17 -20.12
N PRO A 98 10.37 19.38 -19.92
CA PRO A 98 9.72 20.45 -19.17
C PRO A 98 8.38 20.92 -19.75
N THR A 99 8.13 20.70 -21.05
CA THR A 99 6.86 21.08 -21.69
C THR A 99 5.76 20.11 -21.26
N LEU A 100 6.08 18.81 -21.25
CA LEU A 100 5.18 17.77 -20.75
C LEU A 100 4.92 17.96 -19.25
N ALA A 101 5.95 18.26 -18.46
CA ALA A 101 5.80 18.54 -17.03
C ALA A 101 4.86 19.72 -16.76
N GLY A 102 5.03 20.84 -17.47
CA GLY A 102 4.13 22.00 -17.36
C GLY A 102 2.69 21.69 -17.76
N ALA A 103 2.47 20.86 -18.78
CA ALA A 103 1.12 20.43 -19.17
C ALA A 103 0.45 19.52 -18.13
N VAL A 104 1.22 18.66 -17.45
CA VAL A 104 0.70 17.86 -16.34
C VAL A 104 0.34 18.74 -15.15
N GLU A 105 1.17 19.73 -14.83
CA GLU A 105 0.95 20.68 -13.73
C GLU A 105 -0.32 21.53 -13.93
N THR A 106 -0.61 21.96 -15.16
CA THR A 106 -1.83 22.73 -15.47
C THR A 106 -3.09 21.87 -15.65
N GLY A 107 -2.96 20.54 -15.57
CA GLY A 107 -4.06 19.60 -15.83
C GLY A 107 -4.49 19.52 -17.30
N GLU A 108 -3.69 20.07 -18.22
CA GLU A 108 -3.93 20.04 -19.67
C GLU A 108 -3.43 18.75 -20.33
N ALA A 109 -2.60 17.98 -19.64
CA ALA A 109 -2.05 16.73 -20.15
C ALA A 109 -2.99 15.53 -19.95
N ASP A 110 -3.86 15.31 -20.94
CA ASP A 110 -4.13 13.97 -21.45
C ASP A 110 -3.08 13.59 -22.53
N GLY A 111 -1.80 13.90 -22.23
CA GLY A 111 -0.69 13.98 -23.18
C GLY A 111 -0.60 12.80 -24.14
N SER A 112 -0.59 13.05 -25.44
CA SER A 112 -0.35 11.99 -26.41
C SER A 112 1.09 11.46 -26.31
N GLY A 113 1.29 10.16 -26.55
CA GLY A 113 2.62 9.54 -26.57
C GLY A 113 2.87 8.53 -25.43
N GLU A 114 4.14 8.30 -25.11
CA GLU A 114 4.59 7.24 -24.17
C GLU A 114 4.05 7.45 -22.74
N PHE A 115 3.98 8.69 -22.26
CA PHE A 115 3.51 9.00 -20.90
C PHE A 115 2.05 8.58 -20.66
N SER A 116 1.12 8.95 -21.55
CA SER A 116 -0.29 8.55 -21.38
C SER A 116 -0.49 7.04 -21.55
N ALA A 117 0.29 6.39 -22.43
CA ALA A 117 0.26 4.93 -22.53
C ALA A 117 0.72 4.25 -21.23
N LEU A 118 1.77 4.76 -20.56
CA LEU A 118 2.21 4.26 -19.26
C LEU A 118 1.19 4.54 -18.15
N LEU A 119 0.55 5.72 -18.18
CA LEU A 119 -0.49 6.10 -17.23
C LEU A 119 -1.74 5.21 -17.37
N ASP A 120 -2.16 4.92 -18.60
CA ASP A 120 -3.26 3.99 -18.86
C ASP A 120 -2.90 2.55 -18.46
N ASP A 121 -1.68 2.08 -18.81
CA ASP A 121 -1.21 0.75 -18.39
C ASP A 121 -1.15 0.62 -16.86
N TYR A 122 -0.75 1.69 -16.17
CA TYR A 122 -0.76 1.76 -14.72
C TYR A 122 -2.19 1.60 -14.17
N LEU A 123 -3.13 2.42 -14.65
CA LEU A 123 -4.51 2.43 -14.16
C LEU A 123 -5.24 1.13 -14.48
N ASP A 124 -5.03 0.56 -15.67
CA ASP A 124 -5.67 -0.69 -16.08
C ASP A 124 -5.18 -1.90 -15.24
N ARG A 125 -3.92 -1.87 -14.79
CA ARG A 125 -3.32 -2.97 -14.01
C ARG A 125 -3.48 -2.84 -12.51
N PHE A 126 -3.26 -1.64 -11.99
CA PHE A 126 -3.16 -1.36 -10.55
C PHE A 126 -4.36 -0.59 -10.00
N GLY A 127 -5.30 -0.19 -10.89
CA GLY A 127 -6.54 0.45 -10.53
C GLY A 127 -6.40 1.92 -10.15
N ASP A 128 -7.56 2.57 -9.98
CA ASP A 128 -7.66 3.83 -9.26
C ASP A 128 -7.47 3.51 -7.77
N VAL A 129 -6.35 3.95 -7.20
CA VAL A 129 -6.00 3.69 -5.78
C VAL A 129 -6.99 4.43 -4.84
N THR A 130 -7.82 5.32 -5.38
CA THR A 130 -8.95 5.88 -4.65
C THR A 130 -10.12 4.90 -4.67
N ARG A 131 -10.44 4.32 -3.50
CA ARG A 131 -11.68 3.55 -3.26
C ARG A 131 -12.97 4.34 -3.55
N GLU A 132 -12.89 5.61 -3.97
CA GLU A 132 -14.02 6.55 -4.02
C GLU A 132 -14.15 7.35 -5.32
N THR A 133 -13.14 7.42 -6.21
CA THR A 133 -13.27 8.24 -7.42
C THR A 133 -13.52 7.38 -8.65
N MET A 134 -14.80 7.26 -9.00
CA MET A 134 -15.30 6.55 -10.19
C MET A 134 -14.88 7.19 -11.53
N ASP A 135 -14.11 8.27 -11.49
CA ASP A 135 -13.70 9.01 -12.67
C ASP A 135 -12.23 8.70 -13.00
N ARG A 136 -12.04 7.91 -14.07
CA ARG A 136 -10.71 7.61 -14.65
C ARG A 136 -9.92 8.90 -14.91
N SER A 137 -10.57 10.03 -15.19
CA SER A 137 -9.90 11.32 -15.35
C SER A 137 -9.31 11.86 -14.03
N VAL A 138 -9.96 11.59 -12.88
CA VAL A 138 -9.42 11.94 -11.56
C VAL A 138 -8.25 11.03 -11.22
N GLY A 139 -8.39 9.71 -11.39
CA GLY A 139 -7.30 8.76 -11.19
C GLY A 139 -6.07 9.10 -12.04
N ARG A 140 -6.28 9.44 -13.32
CA ARG A 140 -5.21 9.94 -14.22
C ARG A 140 -4.51 11.16 -13.63
N ARG A 141 -5.26 12.18 -13.19
CA ARG A 141 -4.68 13.39 -12.58
C ARG A 141 -3.87 13.09 -11.32
N LEU A 142 -4.38 12.24 -10.42
CA LEU A 142 -3.70 11.92 -9.16
C LEU A 142 -2.37 11.18 -9.39
N ILE A 143 -2.37 10.20 -10.30
CA ILE A 143 -1.14 9.45 -10.63
C ILE A 143 -0.15 10.30 -11.41
N ALA A 144 -0.62 11.16 -12.32
CA ALA A 144 0.25 12.09 -13.04
C ALA A 144 0.90 13.11 -12.10
N ASP A 145 0.14 13.67 -11.14
CA ASP A 145 0.66 14.59 -10.12
C ASP A 145 1.66 13.90 -9.17
N LEU A 146 1.41 12.63 -8.82
CA LEU A 146 2.38 11.83 -8.07
C LEU A 146 3.70 11.65 -8.86
N ALA A 147 3.61 11.29 -10.14
CA ALA A 147 4.78 11.15 -10.99
C ALA A 147 5.54 12.48 -11.16
N LEU A 148 4.83 13.61 -11.25
CA LEU A 148 5.42 14.95 -11.31
C LEU A 148 6.20 15.28 -10.03
N ARG A 149 5.61 15.01 -8.86
CA ARG A 149 6.30 15.15 -7.57
C ARG A 149 7.58 14.30 -7.51
N MET A 150 7.55 13.08 -8.04
CA MET A 150 8.74 12.22 -8.13
C MET A 150 9.80 12.75 -9.11
N ALA A 151 9.39 13.40 -10.20
CA ALA A 151 10.30 13.93 -11.22
C ALA A 151 11.21 15.05 -10.67
N HIS A 152 10.72 15.81 -9.68
CA HIS A 152 11.48 16.88 -9.02
C HIS A 152 12.62 16.36 -8.12
N ARG A 153 12.70 15.05 -7.86
CA ARG A 153 13.78 14.43 -7.10
C ARG A 153 14.97 14.01 -7.98
N PRO A 154 16.23 14.15 -7.54
CA PRO A 154 17.34 13.36 -8.09
C PRO A 154 17.17 11.89 -7.69
N ASP A 155 17.63 10.97 -8.54
CA ASP A 155 17.47 9.53 -8.30
C ASP A 155 18.14 9.14 -6.96
N GLY A 156 17.35 8.53 -6.07
CA GLY A 156 17.88 7.91 -4.84
C GLY A 156 18.65 6.63 -5.17
N PRO A 157 19.48 6.11 -4.24
CA PRO A 157 20.13 4.83 -4.44
C PRO A 157 19.06 3.74 -4.63
N GLN A 158 18.93 3.23 -5.86
CA GLN A 158 18.22 1.98 -6.11
C GLN A 158 19.11 0.84 -5.65
N ALA A 159 18.58 -0.07 -4.82
CA ALA A 159 19.26 -1.32 -4.52
C ALA A 159 19.60 -2.02 -5.85
N THR A 160 20.89 -2.18 -6.14
CA THR A 160 21.36 -2.76 -7.39
C THR A 160 21.03 -4.24 -7.39
N ARG A 161 20.26 -4.68 -8.40
CA ARG A 161 19.88 -6.09 -8.61
C ARG A 161 21.05 -7.04 -8.85
N ASP A 162 22.25 -6.51 -9.03
CA ASP A 162 23.49 -7.27 -9.23
C ASP A 162 23.87 -8.15 -8.02
N GLY A 163 23.36 -7.85 -6.82
CA GLY A 163 23.63 -8.63 -5.60
C GLY A 163 22.97 -10.02 -5.58
N ALA A 164 21.78 -10.18 -6.16
CA ALA A 164 20.96 -11.39 -5.98
C ALA A 164 21.64 -12.68 -6.49
N GLY A 165 22.36 -12.61 -7.62
CA GLY A 165 23.09 -13.76 -8.16
C GLY A 165 24.30 -14.18 -7.30
N ALA A 166 24.99 -13.21 -6.71
CA ALA A 166 26.08 -13.47 -5.77
C ALA A 166 25.55 -14.08 -4.46
N LEU A 167 24.43 -13.58 -3.94
CA LEU A 167 23.75 -14.12 -2.76
C LEU A 167 23.26 -15.56 -2.99
N GLU A 168 22.73 -15.85 -4.18
CA GLU A 168 22.25 -17.19 -4.55
C GLU A 168 23.41 -18.19 -4.61
N SER A 169 24.50 -17.80 -5.26
CA SER A 169 25.71 -18.62 -5.35
C SER A 169 26.27 -18.91 -3.96
N ARG A 170 26.41 -17.88 -3.12
CA ARG A 170 26.89 -18.01 -1.74
C ARG A 170 26.00 -18.93 -0.91
N PHE A 171 24.69 -18.84 -1.08
CA PHE A 171 23.73 -19.71 -0.38
C PHE A 171 23.90 -21.18 -0.80
N LEU A 172 23.89 -21.47 -2.11
CA LEU A 172 24.00 -22.84 -2.62
C LEU A 172 25.36 -23.49 -2.30
N GLU A 173 26.42 -22.70 -2.23
CA GLU A 173 27.76 -23.17 -1.85
C GLU A 173 27.85 -23.67 -0.40
N ARG A 174 26.90 -23.31 0.48
CA ARG A 174 26.82 -23.84 1.86
C ARG A 174 26.36 -25.28 1.93
N PHE A 175 25.82 -25.81 0.84
CA PHE A 175 25.28 -27.16 0.76
C PHE A 175 26.20 -28.09 -0.04
N ALA A 176 26.32 -29.33 0.44
CA ALA A 176 26.97 -30.40 -0.30
C ALA A 176 26.26 -30.63 -1.64
N GLU A 177 26.98 -31.13 -2.66
CA GLU A 177 26.45 -31.29 -4.02
C GLU A 177 25.13 -32.09 -4.06
N ALA A 178 25.01 -33.12 -3.20
CA ALA A 178 23.79 -33.94 -3.08
C ALA A 178 22.56 -33.16 -2.57
N ASP A 179 22.77 -32.11 -1.77
CA ASP A 179 21.70 -31.33 -1.12
C ASP A 179 21.39 -30.02 -1.85
N ARG A 180 22.20 -29.62 -2.83
CA ARG A 180 22.00 -28.35 -3.58
C ARG A 180 20.67 -28.29 -4.30
N ALA A 181 20.19 -29.42 -4.83
CA ALA A 181 18.88 -29.49 -5.48
C ALA A 181 17.73 -29.20 -4.49
N TYR A 182 17.84 -29.69 -3.26
CA TYR A 182 16.88 -29.39 -2.20
C TYR A 182 16.94 -27.91 -1.79
N ALA A 183 18.14 -27.37 -1.54
CA ALA A 183 18.31 -25.96 -1.18
C ALA A 183 17.77 -25.01 -2.27
N SER A 184 18.00 -25.33 -3.55
CA SER A 184 17.42 -24.58 -4.68
C SER A 184 15.89 -24.66 -4.70
N SER A 185 15.30 -25.84 -4.45
CA SER A 185 13.85 -25.99 -4.36
C SER A 185 13.24 -25.17 -3.21
N VAL A 186 13.93 -25.11 -2.07
CA VAL A 186 13.52 -24.30 -0.91
C VAL A 186 13.60 -22.80 -1.24
N LEU A 187 14.66 -22.35 -1.93
CA LEU A 187 14.78 -20.97 -2.40
C LEU A 187 13.66 -20.60 -3.38
N GLU A 188 13.34 -21.47 -4.34
CA GLU A 188 12.23 -21.24 -5.28
C GLU A 188 10.87 -21.17 -4.56
N LEU A 189 10.65 -22.03 -3.57
CA LEU A 189 9.45 -21.96 -2.73
C LEU A 189 9.39 -20.64 -1.94
N ALA A 190 10.51 -20.19 -1.41
CA ALA A 190 10.60 -18.92 -0.69
C ALA A 190 10.35 -17.71 -1.60
N ARG A 191 10.87 -17.72 -2.84
CA ARG A 191 10.57 -16.70 -3.86
C ARG A 191 9.09 -16.67 -4.21
N ALA A 192 8.47 -17.84 -4.36
CA ALA A 192 7.03 -17.93 -4.59
C ALA A 192 6.22 -17.40 -3.40
N SER A 193 6.62 -17.74 -2.16
CA SER A 193 6.03 -17.21 -0.92
C SER A 193 6.14 -15.69 -0.83
N TYR A 194 7.32 -15.14 -1.13
CA TYR A 194 7.57 -13.70 -1.08
C TYR A 194 6.77 -12.95 -2.13
N ARG A 195 6.72 -13.46 -3.36
CA ARG A 195 5.89 -12.90 -4.44
C ARG A 195 4.42 -12.93 -4.09
N MET A 196 3.92 -14.06 -3.57
CA MET A 196 2.51 -14.16 -3.21
C MET A 196 2.14 -13.13 -2.14
N ARG A 197 2.98 -12.98 -1.12
CA ARG A 197 2.80 -12.01 -0.04
C ARG A 197 2.71 -10.56 -0.53
N ASP A 198 3.41 -10.25 -1.61
CA ASP A 198 3.50 -8.90 -2.14
C ASP A 198 2.38 -8.62 -3.15
N ASP A 199 2.06 -9.61 -3.99
CA ASP A 199 1.06 -9.47 -5.04
C ASP A 199 -0.39 -9.77 -4.57
N ASP A 200 -0.59 -10.54 -3.51
CA ASP A 200 -1.92 -11.04 -3.09
C ASP A 200 -2.91 -9.90 -2.82
N ASN A 201 -2.48 -8.88 -2.09
CA ASN A 201 -3.27 -7.69 -1.78
C ASN A 201 -3.62 -6.89 -3.04
N ILE A 202 -2.71 -6.83 -4.03
CA ILE A 202 -2.98 -6.20 -5.32
C ILE A 202 -4.10 -6.96 -6.04
N TYR A 203 -4.02 -8.29 -6.07
CA TYR A 203 -5.05 -9.12 -6.69
C TYR A 203 -6.39 -9.09 -5.95
N LEU A 204 -6.37 -9.02 -4.61
CA LEU A 204 -7.57 -8.89 -3.79
C LEU A 204 -8.24 -7.53 -4.04
N ALA A 205 -7.47 -6.44 -4.05
CA ALA A 205 -7.95 -5.10 -4.39
C ALA A 205 -8.56 -5.04 -5.80
N ARG A 206 -7.98 -5.76 -6.79
CA ARG A 206 -8.55 -5.87 -8.14
C ARG A 206 -9.90 -6.58 -8.18
N VAL A 207 -10.14 -7.55 -7.30
CA VAL A 207 -11.45 -8.21 -7.17
C VAL A 207 -12.44 -7.31 -6.44
N GLU A 208 -11.97 -6.53 -5.47
CA GLU A 208 -12.77 -5.57 -4.71
C GLU A 208 -13.23 -4.38 -5.55
N ALA A 209 -12.38 -3.86 -6.43
CA ALA A 209 -12.66 -2.62 -7.18
C ALA A 209 -14.01 -2.64 -7.94
N PRO A 210 -14.38 -3.71 -8.68
CA PRO A 210 -15.72 -3.80 -9.26
C PRO A 210 -16.85 -3.81 -8.22
N LEU A 211 -16.68 -4.45 -7.06
CA LEU A 211 -17.67 -4.43 -5.99
C LEU A 211 -17.88 -3.01 -5.48
N THR A 212 -16.78 -2.32 -5.15
CA THR A 212 -16.80 -0.94 -4.68
C THR A 212 -17.49 -0.02 -5.68
N ALA A 213 -17.18 -0.14 -6.97
CA ALA A 213 -17.83 0.60 -8.03
C ALA A 213 -19.36 0.41 -8.04
N ALA A 214 -19.84 -0.82 -7.90
CA ALA A 214 -21.27 -1.11 -7.86
C ALA A 214 -21.94 -0.56 -6.58
N VAL A 215 -21.25 -0.65 -5.44
CA VAL A 215 -21.72 -0.10 -4.15
C VAL A 215 -21.82 1.42 -4.21
N VAL A 216 -20.83 2.11 -4.80
CA VAL A 216 -20.85 3.57 -4.97
C VAL A 216 -22.01 4.00 -5.86
N GLU A 217 -22.23 3.32 -6.99
CA GLU A 217 -23.38 3.61 -7.86
C GLU A 217 -24.72 3.38 -7.13
N ALA A 218 -24.83 2.33 -6.33
CA ALA A 218 -26.01 2.08 -5.51
C ALA A 218 -26.25 3.19 -4.48
N ARG A 219 -25.20 3.63 -3.77
CA ARG A 219 -25.29 4.78 -2.83
C ARG A 219 -25.73 6.05 -3.55
N ARG A 220 -25.17 6.34 -4.73
CA ARG A 220 -25.55 7.51 -5.55
C ARG A 220 -27.03 7.49 -5.95
N ARG A 221 -27.58 6.33 -6.33
CA ARG A 221 -29.01 6.20 -6.67
C ARG A 221 -29.92 6.35 -5.46
N LEU A 222 -29.46 5.90 -4.30
CA LEU A 222 -30.20 5.94 -3.06
C LEU A 222 -30.05 7.26 -2.31
N GLU A 223 -29.05 8.10 -2.62
CA GLU A 223 -28.82 9.41 -2.00
C GLU A 223 -30.12 10.26 -1.86
N PRO A 224 -31.02 10.36 -2.87
CA PRO A 224 -32.27 11.10 -2.72
C PRO A 224 -33.26 10.50 -1.71
N ARG A 225 -33.13 9.21 -1.38
CA ARG A 225 -33.99 8.46 -0.44
C ARG A 225 -33.40 8.43 0.99
N VAL A 226 -32.08 8.29 1.13
CA VAL A 226 -31.39 8.10 2.43
C VAL A 226 -30.59 9.30 2.93
N GLY A 227 -30.31 10.29 2.09
CA GLY A 227 -29.49 11.45 2.45
C GLY A 227 -28.07 11.08 2.89
N ALA A 228 -27.43 11.94 3.68
CA ALA A 228 -26.04 11.80 4.12
C ALA A 228 -25.78 10.57 5.01
N SER A 229 -26.83 9.97 5.61
CA SER A 229 -26.73 8.68 6.31
C SER A 229 -26.38 7.53 5.35
N GLY A 230 -26.39 7.78 4.04
CA GLY A 230 -26.05 6.87 2.96
C GLY A 230 -24.64 6.30 3.01
N GLU A 231 -23.65 6.96 3.62
CA GLU A 231 -22.24 6.52 3.62
C GLU A 231 -21.97 5.39 4.64
N GLU A 232 -22.70 5.37 5.76
CA GLU A 232 -22.49 4.42 6.86
C GLU A 232 -23.33 3.12 6.71
N ILE A 233 -24.10 3.00 5.63
CA ILE A 233 -24.95 1.83 5.36
C ILE A 233 -24.08 0.65 4.95
N ASP A 234 -24.29 -0.52 5.55
CA ASP A 234 -23.63 -1.76 5.14
C ASP A 234 -24.15 -2.26 3.77
N VAL A 235 -23.41 -3.17 3.13
CA VAL A 235 -23.74 -3.64 1.78
C VAL A 235 -25.08 -4.40 1.75
N GLU A 236 -25.44 -5.10 2.82
CA GLU A 236 -26.67 -5.91 2.88
C GLU A 236 -27.92 -5.03 2.94
N GLN A 237 -27.89 -3.98 3.77
CA GLN A 237 -28.93 -2.96 3.83
C GLN A 237 -29.03 -2.19 2.51
N LEU A 238 -27.91 -1.92 1.84
CA LEU A 238 -27.88 -1.25 0.55
C LEU A 238 -28.59 -2.07 -0.54
N VAL A 239 -28.24 -3.36 -0.64
CA VAL A 239 -28.90 -4.33 -1.54
C VAL A 239 -30.39 -4.40 -1.25
N ARG A 240 -30.78 -4.44 0.02
CA ARG A 240 -32.18 -4.44 0.41
C ARG A 240 -32.91 -3.16 0.00
N ALA A 241 -32.29 -1.99 0.20
CA ALA A 241 -32.87 -0.69 -0.18
C ALA A 241 -33.08 -0.54 -1.69
N LEU A 242 -32.24 -1.17 -2.52
CA LEU A 242 -32.43 -1.23 -3.97
C LEU A 242 -33.64 -2.10 -4.36
N ARG A 243 -33.89 -3.19 -3.63
CA ARG A 243 -35.00 -4.12 -3.90
C ARG A 243 -36.32 -3.63 -3.31
N GLU A 244 -36.28 -2.97 -2.16
CA GLU A 244 -37.44 -2.55 -1.39
C GLU A 244 -37.49 -1.01 -1.28
N PRO A 245 -38.24 -0.30 -2.15
CA PRO A 245 -38.30 1.17 -2.13
C PRO A 245 -38.79 1.79 -0.82
N GLY A 246 -39.49 1.03 0.01
CA GLY A 246 -39.98 1.45 1.33
C GLY A 246 -39.05 1.12 2.50
N PHE A 247 -37.93 0.44 2.25
CA PHE A 247 -36.95 0.14 3.29
C PHE A 247 -36.06 1.37 3.52
N LEU A 248 -35.98 1.80 4.78
CA LEU A 248 -35.08 2.87 5.22
C LEU A 248 -33.92 2.22 6.00
N PRO A 249 -32.70 2.20 5.45
CA PRO A 249 -31.49 1.79 6.13
C PRO A 249 -31.28 2.57 7.43
N SER A 250 -30.66 1.92 8.41
CA SER A 250 -30.26 2.55 9.66
C SER A 250 -28.76 2.39 9.81
N ALA A 251 -28.07 3.51 10.04
CA ALA A 251 -26.66 3.46 10.39
C ALA A 251 -26.45 2.53 11.61
N PRO A 252 -25.38 1.72 11.63
CA PRO A 252 -25.02 0.97 12.82
C PRO A 252 -24.81 1.96 13.99
N PRO A 253 -25.11 1.56 15.23
CA PRO A 253 -24.87 2.43 16.37
C PRO A 253 -23.40 2.85 16.39
N ALA A 254 -23.16 4.16 16.52
CA ALA A 254 -21.81 4.71 16.62
C ALA A 254 -21.02 3.93 17.67
N ARG A 255 -19.89 3.36 17.26
CA ARG A 255 -19.01 2.63 18.17
C ARG A 255 -18.54 3.66 19.22
N GLU A 256 -18.95 3.49 20.48
CA GLU A 256 -18.56 4.40 21.55
C GLU A 256 -17.03 4.55 21.54
N ALA A 257 -16.55 5.76 21.25
CA ALA A 257 -15.15 6.07 21.37
C ALA A 257 -14.73 5.78 22.81
N ALA A 258 -13.66 4.98 22.97
CA ALA A 258 -13.14 4.67 24.29
C ALA A 258 -12.86 6.00 25.03
N PRO A 259 -13.20 6.11 26.33
CA PRO A 259 -13.06 7.36 27.05
C PRO A 259 -11.62 7.88 26.98
N GLU A 260 -11.46 9.10 26.47
CA GLU A 260 -10.19 9.81 26.43
C GLU A 260 -9.65 9.99 27.86
N PRO A 261 -8.45 9.48 28.20
CA PRO A 261 -7.89 9.65 29.54
C PRO A 261 -7.58 11.13 29.79
N ALA A 262 -8.05 11.66 30.92
CA ALA A 262 -8.01 13.07 31.32
C ALA A 262 -6.60 13.68 31.51
N HIS A 263 -5.53 12.91 31.31
CA HIS A 263 -4.15 13.38 31.29
C HIS A 263 -3.28 12.44 30.45
N ARG A 264 -2.95 12.84 29.22
CA ARG A 264 -1.90 12.19 28.43
C ARG A 264 -0.56 12.84 28.75
N VAL A 265 0.39 12.06 29.27
CA VAL A 265 1.81 12.46 29.26
C VAL A 265 2.21 12.52 27.79
N ALA A 266 2.53 13.71 27.28
CA ALA A 266 2.99 13.87 25.91
C ALA A 266 4.41 13.29 25.80
N ALA A 267 4.50 12.02 25.42
CA ALA A 267 5.77 11.36 25.19
C ALA A 267 6.50 12.09 24.05
N ARG A 268 7.62 12.76 24.38
CA ARG A 268 8.49 13.41 23.38
C ARG A 268 9.34 12.41 22.61
N GLN A 269 9.41 11.18 23.13
CA GLN A 269 10.17 10.09 22.56
C GLN A 269 9.29 8.85 22.61
N LEU A 270 9.07 8.26 21.44
CA LEU A 270 8.43 6.98 21.26
C LEU A 270 9.51 5.94 20.99
N VAL A 271 9.30 4.73 21.48
CA VAL A 271 10.24 3.62 21.33
C VAL A 271 9.52 2.50 20.57
N GLY A 272 10.20 2.00 19.54
CA GLY A 272 9.79 0.85 18.76
C GLY A 272 10.97 -0.08 18.50
N GLN A 273 10.93 -0.77 17.37
CA GLN A 273 11.96 -1.69 16.91
C GLN A 273 12.70 -1.06 15.72
N PRO A 274 14.05 -1.03 15.73
CA PRO A 274 14.85 -0.53 14.61
C PRO A 274 14.66 -1.46 13.41
N ALA A 275 14.17 -0.96 12.28
CA ALA A 275 13.78 -1.79 11.13
C ALA A 275 14.43 -1.39 9.81
N GLY A 276 14.80 -0.12 9.65
CA GLY A 276 15.58 0.38 8.52
C GLY A 276 16.65 1.34 9.05
N PRO A 277 17.95 1.08 8.82
CA PRO A 277 19.02 1.89 9.41
C PRO A 277 19.04 3.32 8.82
N GLY A 278 19.45 4.28 9.64
CA GLY A 278 19.60 5.68 9.26
C GLY A 278 18.90 6.64 10.23
N ILE A 279 19.09 7.94 9.99
CA ILE A 279 18.45 9.02 10.76
C ILE A 279 17.89 10.04 9.79
N ALA A 280 16.60 10.38 9.93
CA ALA A 280 15.96 11.42 9.14
C ALA A 280 14.96 12.22 9.98
N ALA A 281 14.63 13.43 9.52
CA ALA A 281 13.64 14.27 10.16
C ALA A 281 12.73 14.93 9.12
N GLY A 282 11.45 15.07 9.46
CA GLY A 282 10.44 15.67 8.59
C GLY A 282 9.10 15.85 9.29
N PRO A 283 8.15 16.58 8.67
CA PRO A 283 6.78 16.67 9.17
C PRO A 283 6.09 15.30 9.08
N ALA A 284 5.27 14.95 10.07
CA ALA A 284 4.52 13.71 10.10
C ALA A 284 3.34 13.77 9.12
N ARG A 285 3.11 12.65 8.44
CA ARG A 285 1.86 12.36 7.72
C ARG A 285 1.26 11.08 8.27
N VAL A 286 0.17 11.22 9.01
CA VAL A 286 -0.58 10.13 9.64
C VAL A 286 -1.61 9.59 8.65
N VAL A 287 -1.32 8.43 8.08
CA VAL A 287 -2.17 7.77 7.10
C VAL A 287 -2.99 6.68 7.79
N THR A 288 -4.30 6.90 7.84
CA THR A 288 -5.31 5.95 8.33
C THR A 288 -6.28 5.51 7.24
N GLN A 289 -6.31 6.22 6.10
CA GLN A 289 -7.17 5.98 4.95
C GLN A 289 -6.40 6.26 3.65
N SER A 290 -6.67 5.49 2.59
CA SER A 290 -5.94 5.58 1.31
C SER A 290 -5.98 6.97 0.66
N ARG A 291 -7.05 7.76 0.85
CA ARG A 291 -7.16 9.14 0.31
C ARG A 291 -6.04 10.07 0.80
N GLN A 292 -5.56 9.85 2.03
CA GLN A 292 -4.52 10.68 2.65
C GLN A 292 -3.15 10.46 1.98
N LEU A 293 -2.98 9.36 1.23
CA LEU A 293 -1.75 9.09 0.47
C LEU A 293 -1.51 10.14 -0.62
N PHE A 294 -2.55 10.70 -1.22
CA PHE A 294 -2.38 11.69 -2.30
C PHE A 294 -2.01 13.07 -1.78
N GLU A 295 -2.29 13.34 -0.50
CA GLU A 295 -1.86 14.55 0.21
C GLU A 295 -0.41 14.46 0.68
N PHE A 296 0.20 13.28 0.60
CA PHE A 296 1.57 13.03 1.04
C PHE A 296 2.55 13.92 0.27
N ARG A 297 3.37 14.64 1.01
CA ARG A 297 4.39 15.55 0.47
C ARG A 297 5.77 14.95 0.61
N GLU A 298 6.64 15.34 -0.31
CA GLU A 298 8.04 14.93 -0.24
C GLU A 298 8.67 15.35 1.09
N GLY A 299 9.45 14.44 1.68
CA GLY A 299 10.17 14.68 2.93
C GLY A 299 9.30 14.53 4.19
N GLU A 300 8.02 14.20 4.05
CA GLU A 300 7.19 13.81 5.19
C GLU A 300 7.62 12.45 5.76
N VAL A 301 7.40 12.24 7.06
CA VAL A 301 7.56 10.95 7.74
C VAL A 301 6.22 10.24 7.67
N LEU A 302 6.18 9.06 7.05
CA LEU A 302 4.97 8.23 6.98
C LEU A 302 4.69 7.63 8.36
N VAL A 303 3.52 7.90 8.91
CA VAL A 303 3.04 7.35 10.18
C VAL A 303 1.75 6.56 9.94
N CYS A 304 1.71 5.27 10.24
CA CYS A 304 0.53 4.44 9.98
C CYS A 304 0.34 3.27 10.97
N ASP A 305 -0.80 2.58 10.88
CA ASP A 305 -1.03 1.34 11.63
C ASP A 305 -0.06 0.24 11.18
N ALA A 306 -0.01 0.03 9.87
CA ALA A 306 0.87 -0.87 9.16
C ALA A 306 1.03 -0.33 7.75
N VAL A 307 2.21 -0.48 7.16
CA VAL A 307 2.39 -0.17 5.73
C VAL A 307 1.59 -1.19 4.91
N GLU A 308 0.54 -0.70 4.26
CA GLU A 308 -0.25 -1.46 3.30
C GLU A 308 0.32 -1.30 1.87
N PRO A 309 0.03 -2.23 0.94
CA PRO A 309 0.63 -2.19 -0.39
C PRO A 309 0.29 -0.95 -1.22
N ASP A 310 -0.84 -0.28 -0.99
CA ASP A 310 -1.15 1.03 -1.59
C ASP A 310 -0.21 2.13 -1.07
N MET A 311 0.17 2.09 0.21
CA MET A 311 1.09 3.06 0.82
C MET A 311 2.50 3.01 0.24
N THR A 312 2.92 1.89 -0.35
CA THR A 312 4.25 1.77 -0.96
C THR A 312 4.46 2.70 -2.17
N LEU A 313 3.40 3.34 -2.67
CA LEU A 313 3.46 4.42 -3.67
C LEU A 313 4.13 5.69 -3.15
N VAL A 314 3.90 6.02 -1.88
CA VAL A 314 4.40 7.26 -1.27
C VAL A 314 5.67 7.03 -0.47
N VAL A 315 6.00 5.79 -0.14
CA VAL A 315 7.25 5.46 0.56
C VAL A 315 8.48 6.08 -0.12
N PRO A 316 8.65 6.04 -1.46
CA PRO A 316 9.79 6.69 -2.12
C PRO A 316 9.87 8.21 -1.89
N LEU A 317 8.78 8.87 -1.49
CA LEU A 317 8.73 10.29 -1.16
C LEU A 317 9.05 10.56 0.32
N ALA A 318 8.95 9.55 1.18
CA ALA A 318 9.08 9.70 2.61
C ALA A 318 10.54 9.99 3.03
N ALA A 319 10.70 10.76 4.10
CA ALA A 319 11.98 10.91 4.78
C ALA A 319 12.27 9.72 5.72
N GLY A 320 11.23 9.06 6.21
CA GLY A 320 11.30 7.89 7.09
C GLY A 320 9.92 7.27 7.31
N VAL A 321 9.89 6.08 7.89
CA VAL A 321 8.66 5.31 8.13
C VAL A 321 8.53 4.99 9.62
N VAL A 322 7.33 5.20 10.17
CA VAL A 322 6.98 4.81 11.54
C VAL A 322 5.64 4.06 11.52
N GLU A 323 5.63 2.84 12.03
CA GLU A 323 4.40 2.04 12.06
C GLU A 323 4.09 1.44 13.43
N ARG A 324 2.79 1.28 13.71
CA ARG A 324 2.32 0.70 14.98
C ARG A 324 2.65 -0.78 15.09
N ARG A 325 2.41 -1.55 14.02
CA ARG A 325 2.69 -2.99 14.01
C ARG A 325 4.18 -3.22 14.03
N GLY A 326 4.62 -4.19 14.84
CA GLY A 326 6.03 -4.50 15.04
C GLY A 326 6.46 -5.76 14.30
N GLY A 327 7.73 -5.79 13.92
CA GLY A 327 8.39 -6.98 13.42
C GLY A 327 9.37 -6.68 12.28
N MET A 328 10.57 -7.22 12.37
CA MET A 328 11.66 -6.97 11.42
C MET A 328 11.42 -7.47 9.99
N LEU A 329 10.40 -8.32 9.80
CA LEU A 329 10.04 -8.92 8.52
C LEU A 329 8.63 -8.52 8.08
N ILE A 330 8.04 -7.48 8.68
CA ILE A 330 6.78 -6.92 8.19
C ILE A 330 7.03 -6.07 6.93
N HIS A 331 5.97 -5.77 6.20
CA HIS A 331 6.07 -5.17 4.87
C HIS A 331 6.76 -3.80 4.92
N GLY A 332 6.39 -2.94 5.89
CA GLY A 332 7.01 -1.63 6.09
C GLY A 332 8.51 -1.68 6.35
N ALA A 333 8.97 -2.60 7.20
CA ALA A 333 10.40 -2.82 7.48
C ALA A 333 11.20 -3.23 6.22
N ILE A 334 10.63 -4.11 5.38
CA ILE A 334 11.31 -4.57 4.16
C ILE A 334 11.41 -3.43 3.15
N ILE A 335 10.26 -2.83 2.82
CA ILE A 335 10.17 -1.75 1.83
C ILE A 335 11.04 -0.55 2.24
N ALA A 336 11.05 -0.16 3.51
CA ALA A 336 11.92 0.93 3.96
C ALA A 336 13.41 0.65 3.74
N ARG A 337 13.88 -0.60 3.95
CA ARG A 337 15.27 -0.98 3.67
C ARG A 337 15.59 -0.97 2.19
N GLU A 338 14.67 -1.45 1.34
CA GLU A 338 14.83 -1.42 -0.12
C GLU A 338 15.03 0.01 -0.64
N TYR A 339 14.38 0.99 -0.02
CA TYR A 339 14.53 2.43 -0.35
C TYR A 339 15.60 3.16 0.49
N GLY A 340 16.33 2.46 1.38
CA GLY A 340 17.35 3.07 2.23
C GLY A 340 16.80 4.09 3.22
N LEU A 341 15.54 3.95 3.65
CA LEU A 341 14.86 4.86 4.55
C LEU A 341 14.99 4.45 6.02
N PRO A 342 15.20 5.41 6.94
CA PRO A 342 15.08 5.16 8.38
C PRO A 342 13.67 4.66 8.72
N CYS A 343 13.59 3.53 9.43
CA CYS A 343 12.31 2.92 9.78
C CYS A 343 12.29 2.41 11.21
N VAL A 344 11.21 2.77 11.93
CA VAL A 344 10.92 2.31 13.28
C VAL A 344 9.53 1.66 13.30
N THR A 345 9.47 0.39 13.65
CA THR A 345 8.22 -0.38 13.68
C THR A 345 7.80 -0.65 15.12
N GLY A 346 6.59 -1.16 15.34
CA GLY A 346 6.17 -1.60 16.67
C GLY A 346 6.02 -0.47 17.67
N VAL A 347 5.68 0.75 17.21
CA VAL A 347 5.46 1.91 18.08
C VAL A 347 3.99 1.93 18.53
N PRO A 348 3.67 1.56 19.78
CA PRO A 348 2.28 1.44 20.21
C PRO A 348 1.56 2.79 20.10
N ASP A 349 0.30 2.76 19.66
CA ASP A 349 -0.59 3.92 19.56
C ASP A 349 -0.02 5.11 18.75
N VAL A 350 0.94 4.88 17.85
CA VAL A 350 1.63 5.98 17.14
C VAL A 350 0.68 6.90 16.37
N THR A 351 -0.37 6.36 15.77
CA THR A 351 -1.38 7.13 15.02
C THR A 351 -2.28 7.98 15.92
N ALA A 352 -2.30 7.72 17.23
CA ALA A 352 -3.00 8.51 18.23
C ALA A 352 -2.08 9.48 18.99
N LEU A 353 -0.76 9.22 18.99
CA LEU A 353 0.24 10.01 19.70
C LEU A 353 0.89 11.10 18.84
N VAL A 354 0.91 10.90 17.53
CA VAL A 354 1.45 11.83 16.52
C VAL A 354 0.30 12.47 15.77
N ALA A 355 0.37 13.78 15.55
CA ALA A 355 -0.56 14.51 14.69
C ALA A 355 0.07 14.86 13.33
N ASP A 356 -0.77 15.04 12.30
CA ASP A 356 -0.32 15.55 11.01
C ASP A 356 0.44 16.87 11.16
N GLY A 357 1.60 16.97 10.51
CA GLY A 357 2.49 18.13 10.56
C GLY A 357 3.43 18.18 11.76
N ASP A 358 3.30 17.29 12.76
CA ASP A 358 4.28 17.21 13.85
C ASP A 358 5.67 16.94 13.29
N HIS A 359 6.68 17.69 13.71
CA HIS A 359 8.04 17.45 13.21
C HIS A 359 8.64 16.26 13.95
N LEU A 360 8.95 15.19 13.21
CA LEU A 360 9.55 13.98 13.76
C LEU A 360 11.03 13.91 13.42
N THR A 361 11.80 13.28 14.31
CA THR A 361 13.11 12.70 14.02
C THR A 361 13.02 11.20 14.23
N VAL A 362 13.34 10.43 13.19
CA VAL A 362 13.30 8.97 13.17
C VAL A 362 14.73 8.47 13.20
N ASP A 363 15.09 7.75 14.27
CA ASP A 363 16.34 7.01 14.41
C ASP A 363 16.04 5.52 14.22
N GLY A 364 16.30 5.06 13.00
CA GLY A 364 16.11 3.68 12.60
C GLY A 364 17.22 2.74 13.07
N HIS A 365 18.33 3.26 13.61
CA HIS A 365 19.36 2.43 14.27
C HIS A 365 18.95 2.02 15.67
N LEU A 366 18.38 2.97 16.43
CA LEU A 366 18.02 2.75 17.83
C LEU A 366 16.55 2.40 18.04
N GLY A 367 15.71 2.53 17.01
CA GLY A 367 14.27 2.29 17.12
C GLY A 367 13.57 3.42 17.88
N ILE A 368 14.02 4.66 17.71
CA ILE A 368 13.56 5.82 18.47
C ILE A 368 12.90 6.83 17.54
N VAL A 369 11.75 7.36 17.94
CA VAL A 369 11.08 8.47 17.25
C VAL A 369 10.95 9.63 18.23
N VAL A 370 11.48 10.80 17.88
CA VAL A 370 11.40 12.02 18.69
C VAL A 370 10.41 12.98 18.04
N ILE A 371 9.49 13.51 18.84
CA ILE A 371 8.51 14.52 18.41
C ILE A 371 9.05 15.91 18.78
N ASP A 372 9.56 16.65 17.79
CA ASP A 372 10.04 18.03 17.92
C ASP A 372 8.85 19.01 17.80
N ARG A 373 8.35 19.45 18.95
CA ARG A 373 7.38 20.56 19.00
C ARG A 373 8.12 21.89 18.84
N ARG A 374 8.47 22.26 17.61
CA ARG A 374 8.71 23.67 17.29
C ARG A 374 7.36 24.38 17.38
N GLY A 375 7.31 25.40 18.24
CA GLY A 375 6.08 25.91 18.83
C GLY A 375 5.00 26.27 17.81
N HIS A 376 3.79 25.79 18.08
CA HIS A 376 2.59 26.56 17.75
C HIS A 376 2.77 27.93 18.39
N ALA A 377 3.15 28.93 17.58
CA ALA A 377 3.04 30.31 17.99
C ALA A 377 1.57 30.55 18.29
N VAL A 378 1.26 30.72 19.58
CA VAL A 378 0.00 31.30 20.03
C VAL A 378 -0.05 32.69 19.40
N GLY A 379 -0.87 32.85 18.38
CA GLY A 379 -1.18 34.11 17.70
C GLY A 379 -2.65 34.42 17.85
#